data_AF-A0A932QJJ2-F1
#
_entry.id   AF-A0A932QJJ2-F1
#
_cell.length_a   1.000
_cell.length_b   1.000
_cell.length_c   1.000
_cell.angle_alpha   90.00
_cell.angle_beta   90.00
_cell.angle_gamma   90.00
#
_symmetry.space_group_name_H-M   'P 1'
#
loop_
_entity.id
_entity.type
_entity.pdbx_description
1 polymer ?
#
loop_
_entity_poly.entity_id
_entity_poly.type
_entity_poly.pdbx_seq_one_letter_code
_entity_poly.pdbx_strand_id
1 'polypeptide(L)'
;MRRINRIKKKLLTFLFYGSIGLAASLFLFLIFYWSLSLNSSIYSLIDNTKGEPVYLWVYALLTFGTIFLFGVNAVLFVYRWRKFGPPRLRAQGGSGLGALVGVAASACPVCGSVLLSAIGIAGGLAAFPLQGLELKALSFGLMALPVWLTTRELKTCPAPRPTSFRAKDKPYLIASLALVTVLILISWNMLKTDPIIFGFFNKTALNTANTSSTGNKVYDEVVAKVLPAQGFQSKIFLGDSVLKLVQNGVIDQSKFETIYKGREGLPAGLKNILNQSSSRPILLTRENADIYVNLLWALGLSNYMSTNKESPVNGKSLFNFASTGGWNIGKAENGGTYFNKFKVVELTPGQ
;
A
#
# COMPACT_ATOMS: atom_id res chain seq x y z
N MET A 1 -23.08 26.60 42.87
CA MET A 1 -23.39 25.22 42.40
C MET A 1 -23.93 25.11 40.96
N ARG A 2 -24.97 25.85 40.53
CA ARG A 2 -25.57 25.69 39.18
C ARG A 2 -24.62 25.93 37.99
N ARG A 3 -23.66 26.87 38.09
CA ARG A 3 -22.67 27.17 37.04
C ARG A 3 -21.68 26.01 36.82
N ILE A 4 -21.21 25.39 37.91
CA ILE A 4 -20.29 24.23 37.89
C ILE A 4 -20.96 23.02 37.23
N ASN A 5 -22.24 22.75 37.56
CA ASN A 5 -22.97 21.63 36.95
C ASN A 5 -23.23 21.83 35.44
N ARG A 6 -23.47 23.08 34.98
CA ARG A 6 -23.58 23.38 33.54
C ARG A 6 -22.24 23.18 32.81
N ILE A 7 -21.13 23.60 33.41
CA ILE A 7 -19.78 23.42 32.83
C ILE A 7 -19.43 21.94 32.73
N LYS A 8 -19.62 21.18 33.82
CA LYS A 8 -19.41 19.71 33.82
C LYS A 8 -20.24 19.03 32.74
N LYS A 9 -21.51 19.39 32.59
CA LYS A 9 -22.41 18.80 31.59
C LYS A 9 -21.96 19.10 30.15
N LYS A 10 -21.50 20.33 29.88
CA LYS A 10 -20.93 20.71 28.57
C LYS A 10 -19.65 19.91 28.27
N LEU A 11 -18.74 19.80 29.24
CA LEU A 11 -17.49 19.06 29.10
C LEU A 11 -17.74 17.57 28.84
N LEU A 12 -18.62 16.93 29.61
CA LEU A 12 -19.00 15.52 29.41
C LEU A 12 -19.65 15.27 28.04
N THR A 13 -20.47 16.22 27.57
CA THR A 13 -21.08 16.13 26.24
C THR A 13 -20.01 16.23 25.15
N PHE A 14 -19.07 17.17 25.28
CA PHE A 14 -17.94 17.32 24.37
C PHE A 14 -17.05 16.06 24.33
N LEU A 15 -16.69 15.52 25.50
CA LEU A 15 -15.90 14.29 25.61
C LEU A 15 -16.60 13.09 24.99
N PHE A 16 -17.90 12.96 25.19
CA PHE A 16 -18.69 11.87 24.60
C PHE A 16 -18.63 11.89 23.08
N TYR A 17 -18.99 13.01 22.45
CA TYR A 17 -18.95 13.11 21.00
C TYR A 17 -17.50 13.08 20.46
N GLY A 18 -16.56 13.72 21.14
CA GLY A 18 -15.14 13.70 20.76
C GLY A 18 -14.55 12.29 20.75
N SER A 19 -14.85 11.47 21.76
CA SER A 19 -14.37 10.08 21.82
C SER A 19 -14.89 9.20 20.68
N ILE A 20 -16.15 9.40 20.25
CA ILE A 20 -16.75 8.67 19.13
C ILE A 20 -16.07 9.05 17.81
N GLY A 21 -15.87 10.36 17.57
CA GLY A 21 -15.18 10.83 16.37
C GLY A 21 -13.74 10.33 16.31
N LEU A 22 -13.02 10.39 17.43
CA LEU A 22 -11.64 9.91 17.53
C LEU A 22 -11.55 8.39 17.31
N ALA A 23 -12.45 7.60 17.89
CA ALA A 23 -12.50 6.16 17.67
C ALA A 23 -12.73 5.82 16.18
N ALA A 24 -13.68 6.51 15.53
CA ALA A 24 -13.97 6.31 14.11
C ALA A 24 -12.77 6.67 13.22
N SER A 25 -12.11 7.80 13.47
CA SER A 25 -10.91 8.20 12.74
C SER A 25 -9.75 7.23 12.94
N LEU A 26 -9.47 6.80 14.18
CA LEU A 26 -8.42 5.81 14.47
C LEU A 26 -8.70 4.45 13.82
N PHE A 27 -9.96 4.02 13.82
CA PHE A 27 -10.38 2.80 13.15
C PHE A 27 -10.14 2.85 11.64
N LEU A 28 -10.53 3.95 10.99
CA LEU A 28 -10.29 4.13 9.55
C LEU A 28 -8.79 4.23 9.22
N PHE A 29 -8.01 4.91 10.06
CA PHE A 29 -6.56 4.96 9.95
C PHE A 29 -5.95 3.56 10.00
N LEU A 30 -6.39 2.71 10.93
CA LEU A 30 -5.90 1.34 11.07
C LEU A 30 -6.23 0.50 9.83
N ILE A 31 -7.44 0.63 9.27
CA ILE A 31 -7.81 -0.02 8.01
C ILE A 31 -6.89 0.42 6.86
N PHE A 32 -6.61 1.72 6.74
CA PHE A 32 -5.73 2.23 5.66
C PHE A 32 -4.30 1.75 5.84
N TYR A 33 -3.80 1.79 7.07
CA TYR A 33 -2.46 1.31 7.39
C TYR A 33 -2.33 -0.19 7.12
N TRP A 34 -3.31 -0.99 7.57
CA TRP A 34 -3.33 -2.42 7.33
C TRP A 34 -3.39 -2.74 5.83
N SER A 35 -4.26 -2.06 5.08
CA SER A 35 -4.34 -2.19 3.61
C SER A 35 -3.01 -1.84 2.93
N LEU A 36 -2.36 -0.75 3.35
CA LEU A 36 -1.04 -0.38 2.84
C LEU A 36 -0.02 -1.49 3.11
N SER A 37 -0.02 -2.04 4.34
CA SER A 37 0.91 -3.08 4.77
C SER A 37 0.80 -4.41 4.02
N LEU A 38 -0.32 -4.68 3.33
CA LEU A 38 -0.49 -5.89 2.52
C LEU A 38 0.42 -5.89 1.29
N ASN A 39 0.68 -4.72 0.71
CA ASN A 39 1.41 -4.60 -0.56
C ASN A 39 2.72 -3.80 -0.44
N SER A 40 2.85 -2.94 0.56
CA SER A 40 3.96 -1.97 0.64
C SER A 40 4.18 -1.45 2.07
N SER A 41 5.30 -0.74 2.29
CA SER A 41 5.56 0.00 3.53
C SER A 41 5.48 1.52 3.30
N ILE A 42 5.28 2.31 4.36
CA ILE A 42 5.34 3.78 4.27
C ILE A 42 6.71 4.22 3.72
N TYR A 43 7.78 3.52 4.11
CA TYR A 43 9.12 3.75 3.58
C TYR A 43 9.19 3.61 2.07
N SER A 44 8.72 2.49 1.52
CA SER A 44 8.72 2.28 0.07
C SER A 44 7.86 3.29 -0.68
N LEU A 45 6.73 3.73 -0.10
CA LEU A 45 5.89 4.76 -0.71
C LEU A 45 6.62 6.09 -0.78
N ILE A 46 7.27 6.51 0.31
CA ILE A 46 8.02 7.76 0.34
C ILE A 46 9.22 7.67 -0.59
N ASP A 47 10.02 6.61 -0.52
CA ASP A 47 11.26 6.44 -1.28
C ASP A 47 11.04 6.40 -2.79
N ASN A 48 10.05 5.63 -3.26
CA ASN A 48 9.70 5.53 -4.68
C ASN A 48 9.07 6.81 -5.23
N THR A 49 8.48 7.66 -4.38
CA THR A 49 7.77 8.88 -4.80
C THR A 49 8.55 10.15 -4.45
N LYS A 50 9.82 10.05 -4.02
CA LYS A 50 10.68 11.23 -3.74
C LYS A 50 10.81 12.17 -4.96
N GLY A 51 10.74 11.62 -6.17
CA GLY A 51 10.84 12.38 -7.42
C GLY A 51 9.61 13.25 -7.75
N GLU A 52 8.46 13.01 -7.12
CA GLU A 52 7.21 13.74 -7.37
C GLU A 52 6.58 14.25 -6.06
N PRO A 53 7.14 15.33 -5.48
CA PRO A 53 6.73 15.80 -4.15
C PRO A 53 5.26 16.26 -4.11
N VAL A 54 4.74 16.83 -5.20
CA VAL A 54 3.35 17.31 -5.28
C VAL A 54 2.37 16.15 -5.11
N TYR A 55 2.62 15.01 -5.75
CA TYR A 55 1.78 13.82 -5.62
C TYR A 55 1.71 13.34 -4.17
N LEU A 56 2.87 13.24 -3.51
CA LEU A 56 2.96 12.77 -2.12
C LEU A 56 2.19 13.69 -1.16
N TRP A 57 2.35 15.01 -1.29
CA TRP A 57 1.63 15.97 -0.46
C TRP A 57 0.12 15.93 -0.67
N VAL A 58 -0.35 15.87 -1.91
CA VAL A 58 -1.79 15.79 -2.20
C VAL A 58 -2.37 14.47 -1.71
N TYR A 59 -1.65 13.36 -1.90
CA TYR A 59 -2.02 12.05 -1.38
C TYR A 59 -2.14 12.07 0.15
N ALA A 60 -1.16 12.63 0.84
CA ALA A 60 -1.17 12.73 2.29
C ALA A 60 -2.34 13.59 2.78
N LEU A 61 -2.54 14.78 2.18
CA LEU A 61 -3.58 15.72 2.54
C LEU A 61 -4.98 15.13 2.36
N LEU A 62 -5.25 14.48 1.22
CA LEU A 62 -6.54 13.82 0.97
C LEU A 62 -6.77 12.66 1.94
N THR A 63 -5.72 11.93 2.32
CA THR A 63 -5.81 10.80 3.26
C THR A 63 -6.14 11.29 4.67
N PHE A 64 -5.39 12.27 5.19
CA PHE A 64 -5.68 12.89 6.48
C PHE A 64 -7.05 13.57 6.50
N GLY A 65 -7.40 14.27 5.42
CA GLY A 65 -8.70 14.90 5.25
C GLY A 65 -9.86 13.91 5.28
N THR A 66 -9.70 12.74 4.63
CA THR A 66 -10.72 11.68 4.65
C THR A 66 -10.87 11.07 6.04
N ILE A 67 -9.76 10.79 6.74
CA ILE A 67 -9.78 10.26 8.11
C ILE A 67 -10.50 11.22 9.06
N PHE A 68 -10.25 12.53 8.91
CA PHE A 68 -10.90 13.57 9.69
C PHE A 68 -12.40 13.67 9.39
N LEU A 69 -12.78 13.73 8.10
CA LEU A 69 -14.18 13.81 7.68
C LEU A 69 -14.99 12.58 8.11
N PHE A 70 -14.39 11.40 8.10
CA PHE A 70 -15.04 10.18 8.59
C PHE A 70 -15.39 10.29 10.09
N GLY A 71 -14.47 10.80 10.91
CA GLY A 71 -14.72 11.08 12.32
C GLY A 71 -15.85 12.09 12.52
N VAL A 72 -15.88 13.17 11.74
CA VAL A 72 -16.95 14.18 11.78
C VAL A 72 -18.30 13.58 11.39
N ASN A 73 -18.35 12.76 10.33
CA ASN A 73 -19.56 12.06 9.90
C ASN A 73 -20.10 11.13 10.99
N ALA A 74 -19.23 10.37 11.67
CA ALA A 74 -19.62 9.51 12.79
C ALA A 74 -20.25 10.32 13.95
N VAL A 75 -19.65 11.47 14.29
CA VAL A 75 -20.19 12.36 15.33
C VAL A 75 -21.55 12.94 14.93
N LEU A 76 -21.67 13.45 13.71
CA LEU A 76 -22.91 14.02 13.18
C LEU A 76 -24.03 12.99 13.12
N PHE A 77 -23.71 11.76 12.74
CA PHE A 77 -24.66 10.65 12.71
C PHE A 77 -25.22 10.35 14.12
N VAL A 78 -24.35 10.19 15.12
CA VAL A 78 -24.78 9.95 16.51
C VAL A 78 -25.55 11.15 17.07
N TYR A 79 -25.14 12.37 16.71
CA TYR A 79 -25.85 13.59 17.10
C TYR A 79 -27.26 13.65 16.50
N ARG A 80 -27.41 13.37 15.19
CA ARG A 80 -28.69 13.31 14.49
C ARG A 80 -29.59 12.23 15.07
N TRP A 81 -29.04 11.04 15.31
CA TRP A 81 -29.76 9.91 15.91
C TRP A 81 -30.31 10.26 17.30
N ARG A 82 -29.52 10.95 18.13
CA ARG A 82 -29.98 11.42 19.45
C ARG A 82 -31.03 12.54 19.35
N LYS A 83 -30.90 13.43 18.35
CA LYS A 83 -31.81 14.57 18.16
C LYS A 83 -33.18 14.15 17.59
N PHE A 84 -33.20 13.29 16.58
CA PHE A 84 -34.41 12.93 15.83
C PHE A 84 -34.90 11.49 16.03
N GLY A 85 -34.12 10.63 16.70
CA GLY A 85 -34.42 9.21 16.87
C GLY A 85 -33.94 8.35 15.70
N PRO A 86 -34.12 7.02 15.77
CA PRO A 86 -33.77 6.11 14.69
C PRO A 86 -34.60 6.42 13.42
N PRO A 87 -34.02 6.28 12.22
CA PRO A 87 -34.77 6.46 10.99
C PRO A 87 -35.95 5.48 10.94
N ARG A 88 -37.16 5.98 10.67
CA ARG A 88 -38.33 5.12 10.44
C ARG A 88 -38.19 4.48 9.06
N LEU A 89 -37.76 3.23 9.03
CA LEU A 89 -37.71 2.38 7.83
C LEU A 89 -39.15 2.05 7.40
N ARG A 90 -39.79 2.93 6.62
CA ARG A 90 -41.04 2.60 5.93
C ARG A 90 -40.69 2.02 4.56
N ALA A 91 -41.14 0.80 4.29
CA ALA A 91 -40.81 0.00 3.11
C ALA A 91 -41.49 0.50 1.81
N GLN A 92 -41.44 1.81 1.57
CA GLN A 92 -42.01 2.40 0.36
C GLN A 92 -41.08 3.52 -0.13
N GLY A 93 -40.41 3.26 -1.26
CA GLY A 93 -39.79 4.27 -2.12
C GLY A 93 -38.53 4.96 -1.57
N GLY A 94 -37.37 4.60 -2.12
CA GLY A 94 -36.26 5.52 -2.39
C GLY A 94 -35.40 6.06 -1.24
N SER A 95 -35.85 6.08 0.03
CA SER A 95 -35.12 6.79 1.10
C SER A 95 -34.59 5.93 2.26
N GLY A 96 -35.01 4.65 2.36
CA GLY A 96 -34.56 3.74 3.44
C GLY A 96 -33.28 2.97 3.07
N LEU A 97 -33.30 2.27 1.92
CA LEU A 97 -32.09 1.64 1.38
C LEU A 97 -31.07 2.68 0.93
N GLY A 98 -31.50 3.83 0.39
CA GLY A 98 -30.59 4.92 0.01
C GLY A 98 -29.88 5.58 1.20
N ALA A 99 -30.45 5.54 2.40
CA ALA A 99 -29.80 6.04 3.61
C ALA A 99 -28.84 5.01 4.24
N LEU A 100 -29.15 3.71 4.19
CA LEU A 100 -28.25 2.66 4.67
C LEU A 100 -27.15 2.33 3.67
N VAL A 101 -27.46 2.26 2.37
CA VAL A 101 -26.48 2.24 1.28
C VAL A 101 -25.76 3.58 1.21
N GLY A 102 -26.40 4.71 1.49
CA GLY A 102 -25.74 6.01 1.60
C GLY A 102 -24.78 6.10 2.78
N VAL A 103 -25.11 5.49 3.93
CA VAL A 103 -24.23 5.42 5.13
C VAL A 103 -23.15 4.35 4.96
N ALA A 104 -23.43 3.22 4.31
CA ALA A 104 -22.46 2.16 4.03
C ALA A 104 -21.53 2.50 2.84
N ALA A 105 -22.05 3.15 1.80
CA ALA A 105 -21.28 3.65 0.65
C ALA A 105 -20.52 4.94 1.00
N SER A 106 -21.05 5.81 1.88
CA SER A 106 -20.25 6.93 2.44
C SER A 106 -19.21 6.46 3.44
N ALA A 107 -19.37 5.28 4.05
CA ALA A 107 -18.39 4.73 4.98
C ALA A 107 -17.19 4.05 4.30
N CYS A 108 -17.22 3.77 3.00
CA CYS A 108 -16.09 3.11 2.34
C CYS A 108 -15.90 3.48 0.86
N PRO A 109 -15.46 4.70 0.53
CA PRO A 109 -14.91 4.95 -0.80
C PRO A 109 -13.50 4.33 -0.97
N VAL A 110 -12.88 3.85 0.12
CA VAL A 110 -11.63 3.04 0.08
C VAL A 110 -11.85 1.58 -0.30
N CYS A 111 -13.11 1.14 -0.28
CA CYS A 111 -13.49 -0.13 -0.87
C CYS A 111 -13.25 -0.13 -2.39
N GLY A 112 -13.04 1.03 -3.04
CA GLY A 112 -12.57 1.09 -4.42
C GLY A 112 -11.22 0.38 -4.60
N SER A 113 -10.18 0.76 -3.85
CA SER A 113 -8.86 0.12 -4.01
C SER A 113 -8.80 -1.29 -3.45
N VAL A 114 -9.52 -1.58 -2.36
CA VAL A 114 -9.57 -2.93 -1.75
C VAL A 114 -10.43 -3.89 -2.58
N LEU A 115 -11.59 -3.48 -3.10
CA LEU A 115 -12.33 -4.31 -4.07
C LEU A 115 -11.59 -4.43 -5.38
N LEU A 116 -11.01 -3.36 -5.96
CA LEU A 116 -10.25 -3.52 -7.20
C LEU A 116 -9.03 -4.44 -7.01
N SER A 117 -8.37 -4.39 -5.86
CA SER A 117 -7.28 -5.33 -5.51
C SER A 117 -7.80 -6.75 -5.25
N ALA A 118 -8.95 -6.91 -4.59
CA ALA A 118 -9.56 -8.21 -4.31
C ALA A 118 -10.19 -8.87 -5.57
N ILE A 119 -10.61 -8.08 -6.56
CA ILE A 119 -11.08 -8.55 -7.88
C ILE A 119 -9.88 -8.80 -8.82
N GLY A 120 -8.63 -8.63 -8.35
CA GLY A 120 -7.42 -8.89 -9.14
C GLY A 120 -7.16 -7.87 -10.26
N ILE A 121 -7.89 -6.75 -10.27
CA ILE A 121 -7.69 -5.65 -11.23
C ILE A 121 -6.60 -4.73 -10.68
N ALA A 122 -5.42 -5.30 -10.42
CA ALA A 122 -4.23 -4.53 -10.04
C ALA A 122 -3.86 -3.46 -11.12
N GLY A 123 -4.30 -3.66 -12.37
CA GLY A 123 -4.13 -2.71 -13.47
C GLY A 123 -5.13 -1.54 -13.51
N GLY A 124 -6.18 -1.54 -12.68
CA GLY A 124 -7.22 -0.50 -12.72
C GLY A 124 -6.71 0.87 -12.28
N LEU A 125 -5.76 0.89 -11.34
CA LEU A 125 -5.10 2.12 -10.88
C LEU A 125 -4.10 2.67 -11.90
N ALA A 126 -3.51 1.80 -12.74
CA ALA A 126 -2.60 2.17 -13.82
C ALA A 126 -3.33 2.73 -15.06
N ALA A 127 -4.65 2.49 -15.19
CA ALA A 127 -5.48 3.06 -16.24
C ALA A 127 -5.86 4.53 -16.00
N PHE A 128 -5.75 5.01 -14.75
CA PHE A 128 -6.03 6.41 -14.42
C PHE A 128 -4.78 7.28 -14.64
N PRO A 129 -4.92 8.45 -15.30
CA PRO A 129 -3.80 9.33 -15.61
C PRO A 129 -3.06 9.87 -14.37
N LEU A 130 -3.70 9.88 -13.20
CA LEU A 130 -3.12 10.31 -11.92
C LEU A 130 -2.92 9.16 -10.90
N GLN A 131 -2.73 7.92 -11.35
CA GLN A 131 -2.36 6.77 -10.48
C GLN A 131 -3.26 6.61 -9.22
N GLY A 132 -4.57 6.85 -9.38
CA GLY A 132 -5.56 6.73 -8.30
C GLY A 132 -5.82 7.97 -7.45
N LEU A 133 -5.15 9.12 -7.70
CA LEU A 133 -5.42 10.36 -6.97
C LEU A 133 -6.86 10.88 -7.18
N GLU A 134 -7.40 10.67 -8.39
CA GLU A 134 -8.80 10.98 -8.75
C GLU A 134 -9.81 10.27 -7.85
N LEU A 135 -9.56 9.00 -7.54
CA LEU A 135 -10.42 8.20 -6.68
C LEU A 135 -10.38 8.71 -5.24
N LYS A 136 -9.23 9.20 -4.77
CA LYS A 136 -9.11 9.85 -3.45
C LYS A 136 -9.83 11.20 -3.40
N ALA A 137 -9.73 12.00 -4.45
CA ALA A 137 -10.45 13.27 -4.54
C ALA A 137 -11.97 13.04 -4.56
N LEU A 138 -12.45 12.06 -5.33
CA LEU A 138 -13.85 11.65 -5.36
C LEU A 138 -14.31 11.14 -3.99
N SER A 139 -13.50 10.30 -3.34
CA SER A 139 -13.75 9.81 -1.97
C SER A 139 -13.94 10.94 -0.96
N PHE A 140 -13.03 11.91 -1.00
CA PHE A 140 -13.08 13.09 -0.12
C PHE A 140 -14.35 13.92 -0.39
N GLY A 141 -14.68 14.18 -1.66
CA GLY A 141 -15.90 14.89 -2.04
C GLY A 141 -17.18 14.16 -1.59
N LEU A 142 -17.22 12.84 -1.76
CA LEU A 142 -18.36 12.01 -1.35
C LEU A 142 -18.52 11.94 0.18
N MET A 143 -17.44 12.08 0.96
CA MET A 143 -17.53 12.22 2.42
C MET A 143 -17.87 13.64 2.89
N ALA A 144 -17.45 14.67 2.15
CA ALA A 144 -17.75 16.07 2.48
C ALA A 144 -19.23 16.42 2.23
N LEU A 145 -19.84 15.84 1.20
CA LEU A 145 -21.24 16.11 0.84
C LEU A 145 -22.24 15.73 1.95
N PRO A 146 -22.21 14.52 2.57
CA PRO A 146 -23.06 14.17 3.71
C PRO A 146 -22.90 15.09 4.92
N VAL A 147 -21.66 15.55 5.21
CA VAL A 147 -21.40 16.53 6.29
C VAL A 147 -22.14 17.83 5.99
N TRP A 148 -22.03 18.33 4.77
CA TRP A 148 -22.68 19.55 4.34
C TRP A 148 -24.22 19.45 4.34
N LEU A 149 -24.78 18.34 3.85
CA LEU A 149 -26.22 18.09 3.86
C LEU A 149 -26.77 17.99 5.29
N THR A 150 -26.11 17.19 6.14
CA THR A 150 -26.55 16.98 7.53
C THR A 150 -26.47 18.27 8.34
N THR A 151 -25.42 19.07 8.15
CA THR A 151 -25.29 20.37 8.85
C THR A 151 -26.35 21.37 8.40
N ARG A 152 -26.81 21.33 7.15
CA ARG A 152 -27.95 22.12 6.67
C ARG A 152 -29.27 21.64 7.27
N GLU A 153 -29.56 20.34 7.26
CA GLU A 153 -30.77 19.77 7.88
C GLU A 153 -30.84 20.06 9.38
N LEU A 154 -29.70 20.14 10.07
CA LEU A 154 -29.68 20.44 11.50
C LEU A 154 -30.15 21.87 11.84
N LYS A 155 -30.13 22.79 10.87
CA LYS A 155 -30.58 24.19 11.02
C LYS A 155 -32.10 24.34 10.85
N THR A 156 -32.76 23.43 10.13
CA THR A 156 -34.22 23.44 9.93
C THR A 156 -34.92 22.52 10.95
N CYS A 157 -35.86 23.07 11.73
CA CYS A 157 -36.42 22.44 12.93
C CYS A 157 -37.75 21.71 12.70
N PRO A 158 -37.99 20.62 13.46
CA PRO A 158 -38.97 20.71 14.55
C PRO A 158 -38.38 20.38 15.94
N ALA A 159 -39.21 20.48 16.99
CA ALA A 159 -38.84 20.59 18.41
C ALA A 159 -37.77 19.57 18.89
N PRO A 160 -36.61 20.03 19.41
CA PRO A 160 -35.47 19.16 19.69
C PRO A 160 -35.59 18.40 21.02
N ARG A 161 -35.24 17.10 21.00
CA ARG A 161 -34.91 16.34 22.22
C ARG A 161 -33.59 16.85 22.83
N PRO A 162 -33.41 16.83 24.17
CA PRO A 162 -32.14 17.26 24.77
C PRO A 162 -31.01 16.29 24.40
N THR A 163 -30.03 16.78 23.63
CA THR A 163 -28.83 16.04 23.19
C THR A 163 -27.68 16.07 24.21
N SER A 164 -27.85 16.78 25.32
CA SER A 164 -26.85 16.87 26.39
C SER A 164 -26.64 15.53 27.11
N PHE A 165 -25.41 15.25 27.53
CA PHE A 165 -25.01 14.06 28.28
C PHE A 165 -25.92 13.77 29.49
N ARG A 166 -26.34 12.51 29.64
CA ARG A 166 -27.15 12.01 30.77
C ARG A 166 -26.40 10.93 31.54
N ALA A 167 -26.81 10.66 32.78
CA ALA A 167 -26.20 9.61 33.61
C ALA A 167 -26.23 8.21 32.95
N LYS A 168 -27.27 7.93 32.13
CA LYS A 168 -27.40 6.70 31.34
C LYS A 168 -26.36 6.57 30.20
N ASP A 169 -25.69 7.67 29.82
CA ASP A 169 -24.65 7.69 28.77
C ASP A 169 -23.25 7.34 29.30
N LYS A 170 -23.08 7.28 30.63
CA LYS A 170 -21.80 6.99 31.29
C LYS A 170 -21.17 5.66 30.85
N PRO A 171 -21.88 4.52 30.75
CA PRO A 171 -21.26 3.28 30.26
C PRO A 171 -20.79 3.40 28.80
N TYR A 172 -21.54 4.09 27.94
CA TYR A 172 -21.16 4.30 26.54
C TYR A 172 -19.92 5.18 26.39
N LEU A 173 -19.77 6.21 27.23
CA LEU A 173 -18.56 7.03 27.28
C LEU A 173 -17.33 6.23 27.71
N ILE A 174 -17.47 5.36 28.72
CA ILE A 174 -16.37 4.51 29.19
C ILE A 174 -16.00 3.51 28.09
N ALA A 175 -16.99 2.90 27.43
CA ALA A 175 -16.76 1.98 26.33
C ALA A 175 -16.08 2.66 25.13
N SER A 176 -16.49 3.88 24.74
CA SER A 176 -15.85 4.60 23.63
C SER A 176 -14.43 5.02 23.96
N LEU A 177 -14.15 5.45 25.20
CA LEU A 177 -12.80 5.76 25.65
C LEU A 177 -11.91 4.51 25.70
N ALA A 178 -12.42 3.38 26.20
CA ALA A 178 -11.70 2.11 26.18
C ALA A 178 -11.39 1.66 24.75
N LEU A 179 -12.35 1.80 23.82
CA LEU A 179 -12.13 1.51 22.40
C LEU A 179 -11.04 2.41 21.80
N VAL A 180 -11.05 3.72 22.10
CA VAL A 180 -9.96 4.63 21.68
C VAL A 180 -8.62 4.14 22.21
N THR A 181 -8.52 3.79 23.50
CA THR A 181 -7.27 3.29 24.09
C THR A 181 -6.80 2.02 23.39
N VAL A 182 -7.69 1.05 23.15
CA VAL A 182 -7.36 -0.18 22.42
C VAL A 182 -6.89 0.13 21.00
N LEU A 183 -7.59 0.99 20.26
CA LEU A 183 -7.21 1.37 18.91
C LEU A 183 -5.85 2.07 18.89
N ILE A 184 -5.57 2.97 19.84
CA ILE A 184 -4.25 3.62 19.97
C ILE A 184 -3.16 2.58 20.23
N LEU A 185 -3.40 1.60 21.13
CA LEU A 185 -2.42 0.56 21.43
C LEU A 185 -2.14 -0.32 20.21
N ILE A 186 -3.17 -0.70 19.45
CA ILE A 186 -3.01 -1.49 18.22
C ILE A 186 -2.27 -0.66 17.17
N SER A 187 -2.73 0.57 16.91
CA SER A 187 -2.06 1.48 15.98
C SER A 187 -0.59 1.67 16.35
N TRP A 188 -0.27 1.87 17.63
CA TRP A 188 1.11 1.99 18.11
C TRP A 188 1.91 0.71 17.89
N ASN A 189 1.33 -0.46 18.22
CA ASN A 189 2.00 -1.74 18.04
C ASN A 189 2.32 -2.04 16.57
N MET A 190 1.48 -1.58 15.64
CA MET A 190 1.69 -1.72 14.21
C MET A 190 2.63 -0.65 13.63
N LEU A 191 2.65 0.54 14.20
CA LEU A 191 3.41 1.68 13.71
C LEU A 191 4.88 1.64 14.18
N LYS A 192 5.15 1.08 15.37
CA LYS A 192 6.52 0.90 15.91
C LYS A 192 7.39 -0.06 15.08
N THR A 193 6.77 -0.95 14.31
CA THR A 193 7.46 -1.88 13.43
C THR A 193 7.82 -1.27 12.08
N ASP A 194 7.33 -0.06 11.77
CA ASP A 194 7.71 0.65 10.54
C ASP A 194 9.15 1.17 10.63
N PRO A 195 10.01 0.90 9.63
CA PRO A 195 11.43 1.25 9.66
C PRO A 195 11.70 2.76 9.79
N ILE A 196 10.80 3.64 9.34
CA ILE A 196 10.96 5.09 9.52
C ILE A 196 10.83 5.47 10.99
N ILE A 197 9.85 4.89 11.66
CA ILE A 197 9.49 5.23 13.03
C ILE A 197 10.48 4.57 13.99
N PHE A 198 10.89 3.34 13.70
CA PHE A 198 12.02 2.72 14.37
C PHE A 198 13.30 3.57 14.22
N GLY A 199 13.63 4.03 13.01
CA GLY A 199 14.81 4.88 12.76
C GLY A 199 14.75 6.27 13.40
N PHE A 200 13.55 6.82 13.62
CA PHE A 200 13.34 8.08 14.32
C PHE A 200 13.52 7.94 15.84
N PHE A 201 13.06 6.84 16.43
CA PHE A 201 13.16 6.59 17.87
C PHE A 201 14.50 5.94 18.29
N ASN A 202 15.17 5.19 17.41
CA ASN A 202 16.43 4.47 17.69
C ASN A 202 17.57 4.90 16.76
N LYS A 203 17.92 6.19 16.75
CA LYS A 203 19.10 6.70 16.02
C LYS A 203 20.46 6.15 16.50
N THR A 204 20.50 5.34 17.56
CA THR A 204 21.74 4.81 18.16
C THR A 204 22.03 3.34 17.85
N ALA A 205 21.17 2.63 17.09
CA ALA A 205 21.31 1.18 16.91
C ALA A 205 21.31 0.73 15.43
N LEU A 206 21.77 1.57 14.51
CA LEU A 206 21.92 1.24 13.09
C LEU A 206 23.39 1.09 12.72
N ASN A 207 24.12 0.32 13.52
CA ASN A 207 25.34 -0.36 13.07
C ASN A 207 25.19 -1.81 13.52
N THR A 208 25.23 -2.71 12.53
CA THR A 208 25.21 -4.17 12.67
C THR A 208 23.84 -4.81 12.89
N ALA A 209 23.18 -5.12 11.78
CA ALA A 209 22.23 -6.22 11.72
C ALA A 209 22.65 -7.16 10.57
N ASN A 210 23.48 -8.15 10.90
CA ASN A 210 23.53 -9.39 10.15
C ASN A 210 22.13 -10.01 10.21
N THR A 211 21.53 -10.20 9.04
CA THR A 211 20.27 -10.91 8.84
C THR A 211 20.38 -12.33 9.39
N SER A 212 19.52 -12.73 10.34
CA SER A 212 18.81 -14.02 10.39
C SER A 212 18.17 -14.28 11.77
N SER A 213 17.02 -13.64 12.04
CA SER A 213 15.92 -14.24 12.81
C SER A 213 14.76 -13.25 12.80
N THR A 214 13.63 -13.62 12.24
CA THR A 214 12.43 -12.74 12.23
C THR A 214 11.74 -12.69 13.59
N GLY A 215 12.29 -13.35 14.62
CA GLY A 215 11.69 -13.48 15.95
C GLY A 215 10.45 -14.38 15.96
N ASN A 216 10.04 -14.91 14.79
CA ASN A 216 8.94 -15.84 14.63
C ASN A 216 9.49 -17.23 14.33
N LYS A 217 9.52 -18.09 15.36
CA LYS A 217 10.07 -19.45 15.29
C LYS A 217 9.47 -20.29 14.16
N VAL A 218 8.17 -20.11 13.87
CA VAL A 218 7.48 -20.87 12.82
C VAL A 218 7.94 -20.42 11.44
N TYR A 219 8.13 -19.12 11.25
CA TYR A 219 8.66 -18.60 9.98
C TYR A 219 10.10 -19.05 9.77
N ASP A 220 10.95 -18.93 10.80
CA ASP A 220 12.36 -19.31 10.71
C ASP A 220 12.52 -20.83 10.43
N GLU A 221 11.66 -21.68 11.01
CA GLU A 221 11.62 -23.13 10.75
C GLU A 221 11.18 -23.46 9.31
N VAL A 222 10.10 -22.84 8.82
CA VAL A 222 9.62 -23.05 7.44
C VAL A 222 10.65 -22.56 6.44
N VAL A 223 11.27 -21.41 6.69
CA VAL A 223 12.35 -20.87 5.85
C VAL A 223 13.53 -21.83 5.82
N ALA A 224 13.97 -22.37 6.96
CA ALA A 224 15.08 -23.32 7.00
C ALA A 224 14.76 -24.63 6.24
N LYS A 225 13.49 -25.03 6.19
CA LYS A 225 13.05 -26.22 5.44
C LYS A 225 13.06 -26.01 3.92
N VAL A 226 12.80 -24.79 3.45
CA VAL A 226 12.65 -24.48 2.02
C VAL A 226 13.92 -23.87 1.43
N LEU A 227 14.69 -23.12 2.21
CA LEU A 227 15.90 -22.42 1.80
C LEU A 227 17.11 -22.99 2.55
N PRO A 228 17.92 -23.87 1.91
CA PRO A 228 19.12 -24.41 2.53
C PRO A 228 20.09 -23.29 2.92
N ALA A 229 20.72 -23.40 4.10
CA ALA A 229 21.64 -22.38 4.60
C ALA A 229 22.86 -22.17 3.66
N GLN A 230 23.31 -23.23 3.01
CA GLN A 230 24.40 -23.20 2.02
C GLN A 230 23.96 -22.71 0.62
N GLY A 231 22.68 -22.38 0.43
CA GLY A 231 22.11 -22.07 -0.87
C GLY A 231 21.74 -23.30 -1.70
N PHE A 232 21.21 -23.06 -2.90
CA PHE A 232 20.77 -24.08 -3.85
C PHE A 232 21.71 -24.12 -5.05
N GLN A 233 22.38 -25.27 -5.23
CA GLN A 233 23.24 -25.50 -6.38
C GLN A 233 22.40 -25.95 -7.58
N SER A 234 22.27 -25.07 -8.57
CA SER A 234 21.57 -25.36 -9.82
C SER A 234 22.42 -26.24 -10.75
N LYS A 235 21.74 -26.93 -11.67
CA LYS A 235 22.35 -27.59 -12.84
C LYS A 235 22.53 -26.65 -14.03
N ILE A 236 21.97 -25.44 -13.95
CA ILE A 236 21.95 -24.44 -15.02
C ILE A 236 23.18 -23.55 -14.87
N PHE A 237 23.90 -23.30 -15.97
CA PHE A 237 24.92 -22.27 -16.09
C PHE A 237 24.50 -21.23 -17.13
N LEU A 238 24.95 -19.98 -16.98
CA LEU A 238 24.51 -18.87 -17.83
C LEU A 238 25.16 -18.85 -19.21
N GLY A 239 26.30 -19.54 -19.39
CA GLY A 239 27.04 -19.58 -20.64
C GLY A 239 27.43 -18.17 -21.10
N ASP A 240 27.20 -17.90 -22.38
CA ASP A 240 27.44 -16.59 -23.00
C ASP A 240 26.21 -15.68 -22.98
N SER A 241 25.12 -16.08 -22.31
CA SER A 241 23.84 -15.36 -22.33
C SER A 241 23.98 -13.93 -21.81
N VAL A 242 24.64 -13.75 -20.66
CA VAL A 242 24.83 -12.42 -20.05
C VAL A 242 25.74 -11.53 -20.89
N LEU A 243 26.79 -12.12 -21.49
CA LEU A 243 27.66 -11.41 -22.42
C LEU A 243 26.87 -10.88 -23.63
N LYS A 244 26.01 -11.71 -24.23
CA LYS A 244 25.10 -11.30 -25.32
C LYS A 244 24.13 -10.20 -24.87
N LEU A 245 23.61 -10.25 -23.65
CA LEU A 245 22.72 -9.20 -23.11
C LEU A 245 23.45 -7.85 -22.99
N VAL A 246 24.70 -7.85 -22.54
CA VAL A 246 25.53 -6.64 -22.47
C VAL A 246 25.87 -6.11 -23.86
N GLN A 247 26.27 -7.00 -24.79
CA GLN A 247 26.60 -6.64 -26.17
C GLN A 247 25.41 -6.01 -26.91
N ASN A 248 24.21 -6.56 -26.73
CA ASN A 248 22.97 -6.02 -27.32
C ASN A 248 22.42 -4.80 -26.55
N GLY A 249 23.12 -4.36 -25.50
CA GLY A 249 22.75 -3.19 -24.70
C GLY A 249 21.54 -3.40 -23.80
N VAL A 250 21.02 -4.62 -23.68
CA VAL A 250 19.91 -4.96 -22.77
C VAL A 250 20.34 -4.72 -21.33
N ILE A 251 21.61 -4.99 -21.02
CA ILE A 251 22.25 -4.64 -19.76
C ILE A 251 23.33 -3.59 -20.05
N ASP A 252 23.22 -2.42 -19.44
CA ASP A 252 24.34 -1.48 -19.31
C ASP A 252 25.17 -1.85 -18.09
N GLN A 253 26.45 -2.16 -18.30
CA GLN A 253 27.34 -2.62 -17.23
C GLN A 253 27.46 -1.58 -16.10
N SER A 254 27.57 -0.30 -16.43
CA SER A 254 27.75 0.76 -15.43
C SER A 254 26.49 0.95 -14.58
N LYS A 255 25.30 0.91 -15.22
CA LYS A 255 24.02 0.98 -14.51
C LYS A 255 23.82 -0.27 -13.63
N PHE A 256 24.11 -1.45 -14.15
CA PHE A 256 23.98 -2.71 -13.43
C PHE A 256 24.93 -2.79 -12.23
N GLU A 257 26.17 -2.31 -12.35
CA GLU A 257 27.09 -2.24 -11.20
C GLU A 257 26.62 -1.22 -10.15
N THR A 258 26.02 -0.11 -10.57
CA THR A 258 25.59 0.96 -9.68
C THR A 258 24.46 0.54 -8.74
N ILE A 259 23.51 -0.29 -9.20
CA ILE A 259 22.38 -0.74 -8.35
C ILE A 259 22.82 -1.60 -7.15
N TYR A 260 24.01 -2.22 -7.20
CA TYR A 260 24.53 -3.06 -6.11
C TYR A 260 25.62 -2.38 -5.27
N LYS A 261 26.07 -1.17 -5.59
CA LYS A 261 27.11 -0.46 -4.81
C LYS A 261 26.76 -0.29 -3.33
N GLY A 262 25.48 -0.07 -3.02
CA GLY A 262 24.99 0.03 -1.64
C GLY A 262 24.82 -1.30 -0.91
N ARG A 263 25.06 -2.44 -1.58
CA ARG A 263 24.87 -3.81 -1.09
C ARG A 263 26.17 -4.61 -1.16
N GLU A 264 27.27 -4.02 -0.70
CA GLU A 264 28.64 -4.57 -0.78
C GLU A 264 29.21 -4.74 -2.19
N GLY A 265 28.44 -4.36 -3.23
CA GLY A 265 28.83 -4.46 -4.63
C GLY A 265 28.52 -5.81 -5.26
N LEU A 266 28.80 -5.92 -6.56
CA LEU A 266 28.70 -7.21 -7.25
C LEU A 266 29.84 -8.13 -6.80
N PRO A 267 29.54 -9.38 -6.40
CA PRO A 267 30.55 -10.38 -6.14
C PRO A 267 31.49 -10.53 -7.35
N ALA A 268 32.79 -10.72 -7.10
CA ALA A 268 33.79 -10.79 -8.18
C ALA A 268 33.46 -11.82 -9.27
N GLY A 269 32.89 -12.97 -8.87
CA GLY A 269 32.42 -13.99 -9.81
C GLY A 269 31.31 -13.50 -10.75
N LEU A 270 30.40 -12.67 -10.24
CA LEU A 270 29.29 -12.08 -11.01
C LEU A 270 29.71 -10.83 -11.80
N LYS A 271 30.77 -10.14 -11.38
CA LYS A 271 31.33 -9.07 -12.19
C LYS A 271 31.92 -9.61 -13.50
N ASN A 272 32.56 -10.78 -13.44
CA ASN A 272 33.18 -11.38 -14.61
C ASN A 272 32.15 -11.83 -15.67
N ILE A 273 30.97 -12.32 -15.27
CA ILE A 273 29.97 -12.81 -16.26
C ILE A 273 29.41 -11.71 -17.18
N LEU A 274 29.61 -10.43 -16.84
CA LEU A 274 29.25 -9.30 -17.70
C LEU A 274 30.20 -9.18 -18.91
N ASN A 275 31.43 -9.68 -18.80
CA ASN A 275 32.49 -9.50 -19.79
C ASN A 275 33.01 -10.81 -20.39
N GLN A 276 32.66 -11.97 -19.82
CA GLN A 276 33.08 -13.29 -20.30
C GLN A 276 32.00 -14.35 -20.07
N SER A 277 32.02 -15.40 -20.89
CA SER A 277 31.16 -16.57 -20.72
C SER A 277 31.46 -17.32 -19.41
N SER A 278 30.44 -17.91 -18.81
CA SER A 278 30.56 -18.73 -17.60
C SER A 278 29.88 -20.08 -17.76
N SER A 279 30.69 -21.15 -17.70
CA SER A 279 30.23 -22.54 -17.64
C SER A 279 29.98 -23.03 -16.21
N ARG A 280 30.14 -22.16 -15.20
CA ARG A 280 29.92 -22.53 -13.80
C ARG A 280 28.41 -22.57 -13.51
N PRO A 281 27.89 -23.68 -12.97
CA PRO A 281 26.49 -23.75 -12.57
C PRO A 281 26.18 -22.72 -11.48
N ILE A 282 24.96 -22.16 -11.53
CA ILE A 282 24.52 -21.10 -10.65
C ILE A 282 24.38 -21.64 -9.22
N LEU A 283 25.04 -20.98 -8.27
CA LEU A 283 24.79 -21.17 -6.84
C LEU A 283 23.85 -20.04 -6.37
N LEU A 284 22.57 -20.38 -6.15
CA LEU A 284 21.58 -19.44 -5.63
C LEU A 284 21.70 -19.34 -4.12
N THR A 285 22.03 -18.17 -3.62
CA THR A 285 22.14 -17.87 -2.19
C THR A 285 21.19 -16.73 -1.83
N ARG A 286 20.99 -16.47 -0.54
CA ARG A 286 20.15 -15.35 -0.12
C ARG A 286 20.77 -14.01 -0.53
N GLU A 287 22.09 -13.96 -0.57
CA GLU A 287 22.92 -12.79 -0.80
C GLU A 287 22.97 -12.40 -2.29
N ASN A 288 22.74 -13.34 -3.22
CA ASN A 288 22.84 -13.09 -4.66
C ASN A 288 21.51 -13.27 -5.42
N ALA A 289 20.42 -13.61 -4.73
CA ALA A 289 19.13 -13.90 -5.33
C ALA A 289 18.58 -12.73 -6.15
N ASP A 290 18.71 -11.50 -5.63
CA ASP A 290 18.30 -10.28 -6.30
C ASP A 290 19.10 -10.01 -7.59
N ILE A 291 20.40 -10.33 -7.59
CA ILE A 291 21.26 -10.23 -8.77
C ILE A 291 20.76 -11.17 -9.86
N TYR A 292 20.50 -12.43 -9.52
CA TYR A 292 20.00 -13.41 -10.48
C TYR A 292 18.61 -13.07 -10.99
N VAL A 293 17.72 -12.50 -10.16
CA VAL A 293 16.42 -12.01 -10.61
C VAL A 293 16.58 -10.97 -11.72
N ASN A 294 17.47 -9.99 -11.57
CA ASN A 294 17.68 -8.97 -12.59
C ASN A 294 18.36 -9.52 -13.87
N LEU A 295 19.29 -10.46 -13.73
CA LEU A 295 19.90 -11.13 -14.89
C LEU A 295 18.87 -11.94 -15.69
N LEU A 296 18.04 -12.72 -14.99
CA LEU A 296 17.03 -13.57 -15.61
C LEU A 296 15.86 -12.75 -16.17
N TRP A 297 15.55 -11.60 -15.57
CA TRP A 297 14.58 -10.65 -16.12
C TRP A 297 15.09 -10.07 -17.46
N ALA A 298 16.32 -9.58 -17.52
CA ALA A 298 16.91 -9.09 -18.77
C ALA A 298 16.87 -10.17 -19.88
N LEU A 299 17.17 -11.42 -19.51
CA LEU A 299 17.08 -12.56 -20.41
C LEU A 299 15.65 -12.79 -20.90
N GLY A 300 14.68 -12.91 -19.99
CA GLY A 300 13.29 -13.18 -20.32
C GLY A 300 12.62 -12.05 -21.12
N LEU A 301 12.99 -10.80 -20.86
CA LEU A 301 12.53 -9.63 -21.61
C LEU A 301 12.98 -9.72 -23.07
N SER A 302 14.25 -10.04 -23.30
CA SER A 302 14.90 -9.79 -24.59
C SER A 302 15.07 -11.02 -25.47
N ASN A 303 15.03 -12.22 -24.89
CA ASN A 303 15.20 -13.46 -25.62
C ASN A 303 14.02 -13.69 -26.58
N TYR A 304 14.35 -14.04 -27.82
CA TYR A 304 13.37 -14.33 -28.85
C TYR A 304 12.72 -15.69 -28.61
N MET A 305 11.40 -15.68 -28.56
CA MET A 305 10.53 -16.86 -28.59
C MET A 305 9.43 -16.62 -29.62
N SER A 306 9.12 -17.65 -30.43
CA SER A 306 8.07 -17.57 -31.46
C SER A 306 6.70 -17.24 -30.86
N THR A 307 6.39 -17.82 -29.70
CA THR A 307 5.13 -17.61 -28.95
C THR A 307 4.93 -16.17 -28.49
N ASN A 308 6.01 -15.42 -28.24
CA ASN A 308 5.92 -14.03 -27.80
C ASN A 308 5.45 -13.08 -28.91
N LYS A 309 5.47 -13.51 -30.19
CA LYS A 309 4.94 -12.71 -31.30
C LYS A 309 3.44 -12.45 -31.15
N GLU A 310 2.72 -13.45 -30.64
CA GLU A 310 1.26 -13.44 -30.44
C GLU A 310 0.88 -13.08 -29.00
N SER A 311 1.87 -12.85 -28.13
CA SER A 311 1.63 -12.49 -26.73
C SER A 311 0.87 -11.16 -26.62
N PRO A 312 -0.14 -11.05 -25.73
CA PRO A 312 -0.81 -9.78 -25.43
C PRO A 312 0.14 -8.67 -24.95
N VAL A 313 1.32 -9.05 -24.43
CA VAL A 313 2.38 -8.11 -24.05
C VAL A 313 2.95 -7.38 -25.27
N ASN A 314 3.00 -8.04 -26.42
CA ASN A 314 3.47 -7.49 -27.70
C ASN A 314 2.40 -6.61 -28.38
N GLY A 315 1.66 -5.84 -27.59
CA GLY A 315 0.56 -4.99 -28.03
C GLY A 315 0.88 -3.50 -27.87
N LYS A 316 -0.17 -2.67 -27.93
CA LYS A 316 -0.06 -1.21 -27.80
C LYS A 316 0.58 -0.74 -26.48
N SER A 317 0.45 -1.54 -25.42
CA SER A 317 0.98 -1.24 -24.08
C SER A 317 2.38 -1.79 -23.84
N LEU A 318 3.08 -2.27 -24.89
CA LEU A 318 4.39 -2.90 -24.77
C LEU A 318 5.40 -2.10 -23.94
N PHE A 319 5.37 -0.76 -24.00
CA PHE A 319 6.31 0.11 -23.28
C PHE A 319 5.85 0.48 -21.86
N ASN A 320 4.68 0.01 -21.44
CA ASN A 320 4.02 0.42 -20.20
C ASN A 320 3.90 -0.71 -19.16
N PHE A 321 4.21 -1.96 -19.52
CA PHE A 321 4.19 -3.06 -18.54
C PHE A 321 5.39 -2.99 -17.61
N ALA A 322 5.21 -3.39 -16.34
CA ALA A 322 6.30 -3.49 -15.38
C ALA A 322 7.42 -4.43 -15.87
N SER A 323 7.08 -5.52 -16.56
CA SER A 323 8.04 -6.50 -17.08
C SER A 323 8.83 -6.03 -18.31
N THR A 324 8.41 -4.96 -18.98
CA THR A 324 9.05 -4.43 -20.19
C THR A 324 9.50 -2.98 -20.00
N GLY A 325 8.54 -2.06 -19.84
CA GLY A 325 8.77 -0.64 -19.60
C GLY A 325 9.50 -0.33 -18.29
N GLY A 326 9.31 -1.18 -17.27
CA GLY A 326 10.00 -1.05 -15.99
C GLY A 326 11.51 -1.34 -16.05
N TRP A 327 12.01 -1.93 -17.15
CA TRP A 327 13.43 -2.22 -17.29
C TRP A 327 14.20 -0.98 -17.79
N ASN A 328 14.93 -0.32 -16.89
CA ASN A 328 15.71 0.90 -17.13
C ASN A 328 17.23 0.71 -17.00
N ILE A 329 17.68 -0.54 -16.83
CA ILE A 329 19.10 -0.89 -16.65
C ILE A 329 19.80 -1.10 -18.01
N GLY A 330 19.06 -1.10 -19.13
CA GLY A 330 19.63 -1.14 -20.47
C GLY A 330 20.17 0.21 -20.97
N LYS A 331 20.75 0.20 -22.17
CA LYS A 331 21.24 1.40 -22.87
C LYS A 331 20.11 2.28 -23.43
N ALA A 332 19.01 1.66 -23.86
CA ALA A 332 17.80 2.35 -24.27
C ALA A 332 17.08 2.93 -23.06
N GLU A 333 16.32 4.00 -23.27
CA GLU A 333 15.55 4.67 -22.22
C GLU A 333 14.43 3.79 -21.65
N ASN A 334 13.86 2.91 -22.47
CA ASN A 334 12.75 2.04 -22.08
C ASN A 334 12.99 0.60 -22.53
N GLY A 335 12.83 -0.35 -21.61
CA GLY A 335 13.08 -1.77 -21.85
C GLY A 335 12.14 -2.47 -22.83
N GLY A 336 10.97 -1.90 -23.13
CA GLY A 336 10.11 -2.37 -24.22
C GLY A 336 10.83 -2.41 -25.57
N THR A 337 11.89 -1.61 -25.74
CA THR A 337 12.78 -1.63 -26.91
C THR A 337 13.46 -2.98 -27.11
N TYR A 338 13.68 -3.77 -26.06
CA TYR A 338 14.37 -5.06 -26.14
C TYR A 338 13.44 -6.25 -26.31
N PHE A 339 12.13 -6.04 -26.17
CA PHE A 339 11.17 -7.13 -26.05
C PHE A 339 11.25 -8.11 -27.23
N ASN A 340 11.52 -9.38 -26.91
CA ASN A 340 11.49 -10.50 -27.85
C ASN A 340 12.34 -10.30 -29.12
N LYS A 341 13.56 -9.75 -29.00
CA LYS A 341 14.39 -9.36 -30.17
C LYS A 341 15.57 -10.28 -30.46
N PHE A 342 16.23 -10.80 -29.44
CA PHE A 342 17.56 -11.41 -29.62
C PHE A 342 17.51 -12.92 -29.38
N LYS A 343 18.20 -13.69 -30.20
CA LYS A 343 18.41 -15.13 -29.94
C LYS A 343 19.56 -15.30 -28.93
N VAL A 344 19.28 -14.99 -27.67
CA VAL A 344 20.28 -15.08 -26.61
C VAL A 344 20.52 -16.55 -26.25
N VAL A 345 19.44 -17.27 -26.00
CA VAL A 345 19.39 -18.71 -25.76
C VAL A 345 18.45 -19.32 -26.78
N GLU A 346 18.98 -20.22 -27.61
CA GLU A 346 18.18 -20.97 -28.58
C GLU A 346 17.58 -22.20 -27.92
N LEU A 347 16.27 -22.36 -28.08
CA LEU A 347 15.55 -23.56 -27.63
C LEU A 347 15.70 -24.64 -28.69
N THR A 348 15.94 -25.88 -28.24
CA THR A 348 15.89 -27.02 -29.15
C THR A 348 14.43 -27.30 -29.55
N PRO A 349 14.15 -27.96 -30.69
CA PRO A 349 12.78 -28.23 -31.14
C PRO A 349 11.89 -29.01 -30.14
N GLY A 350 12.49 -29.65 -29.13
CA GLY A 350 11.76 -30.38 -28.07
C GLY A 350 11.50 -29.57 -26.79
N GLN A 351 11.79 -28.26 -26.78
CA GLN A 351 11.63 -27.34 -25.65
C GLN A 351 10.73 -26.15 -26.03
#